data_AF-A0AA48QWL9-F1
#
_entry.id   AF-A0AA48QWL9-F1
#
_cell.length_a   1.000
_cell.length_b   1.000
_cell.length_c   1.000
_cell.angle_alpha   90.00
_cell.angle_beta   90.00
_cell.angle_gamma   90.00
#
_symmetry.space_group_name_H-M   'P 1'
#
loop_
_entity.id
_entity.type
_entity.pdbx_description
1 polymer ?
#
loop_
_entity_poly.entity_id
_entity_poly.type
_entity_poly.pdbx_seq_one_letter_code
_entity_poly.pdbx_strand_id
1 'polypeptide(L)'
;MSNEQTAMQAQIAEVAQRKATTQAHRGQESQVSAAKLAKNKRLPATMITPGGKIEVSKKAKRGKKKKASDAAREKAIERIEQSAVKARAVEDRKAKRQRAKTAWE
;
A
#
# COMPACT_ATOMS: atom_id res chain seq x y z
N MET A 1 -52.31 5.40 15.65
CA MET A 1 -50.92 5.77 15.30
C MET A 1 -50.60 7.01 16.11
N SER A 2 -49.85 6.86 17.20
CA SER A 2 -49.66 7.90 18.22
C SER A 2 -48.80 9.05 17.69
N ASN A 3 -49.20 10.30 17.98
CA ASN A 3 -48.53 11.53 17.54
C ASN A 3 -47.03 11.59 17.88
N GLU A 4 -46.62 10.87 18.93
CA GLU A 4 -45.23 10.78 19.38
C GLU A 4 -44.33 10.03 18.40
N GLN A 5 -44.86 9.02 17.71
CA GLN A 5 -44.10 8.27 16.70
C GLN A 5 -43.80 9.13 15.47
N THR A 6 -44.73 10.02 15.10
CA THR A 6 -44.56 10.97 14.00
C THR A 6 -43.50 12.03 14.32
N ALA A 7 -43.50 12.55 15.56
CA ALA A 7 -42.51 13.54 16.00
C ALA A 7 -41.09 12.96 16.02
N MET A 8 -40.93 11.72 16.47
CA MET A 8 -39.63 11.03 16.48
C MET A 8 -39.11 10.77 15.06
N GLN A 9 -39.97 10.37 14.11
CA GLN A 9 -39.57 10.20 12.71
C GLN A 9 -39.17 11.54 12.05
N ALA A 10 -39.86 12.63 12.38
CA ALA A 10 -39.52 13.96 11.88
C ALA A 10 -38.13 14.43 12.35
N GLN A 11 -37.79 14.21 13.62
CA GLN A 11 -36.45 14.52 14.15
C GLN A 11 -35.34 13.68 13.49
N ILE A 12 -35.61 12.40 13.22
CA ILE A 12 -34.66 11.52 12.51
C ILE A 12 -34.43 12.00 11.07
N ALA A 13 -35.51 12.41 10.37
CA ALA A 13 -35.41 12.95 9.02
C ALA A 13 -34.65 14.28 8.98
N GLU A 14 -34.85 15.15 9.97
CA GLU A 14 -34.14 16.43 10.09
C GLU A 14 -32.64 16.23 10.35
N VAL A 15 -32.27 15.32 11.25
CA VAL A 15 -30.86 14.96 11.51
C VAL A 15 -30.22 14.32 10.28
N ALA A 16 -30.97 13.54 9.49
CA ALA A 16 -30.50 12.99 8.23
C ALA A 16 -30.25 14.07 7.17
N GLN A 17 -31.12 15.09 7.08
CA GLN A 17 -30.93 16.23 6.18
C GLN A 17 -29.73 17.10 6.59
N ARG A 18 -29.55 17.37 7.89
CA ARG A 18 -28.40 18.14 8.41
C ARG A 18 -27.05 17.43 8.20
N LYS A 19 -27.04 16.08 8.17
CA LYS A 19 -25.84 15.31 7.81
C LYS A 19 -25.53 15.33 6.31
N ALA A 20 -26.54 15.54 5.45
CA ALA A 20 -26.36 15.69 4.00
C ALA A 20 -25.81 17.07 3.62
N THR A 21 -26.02 18.11 4.45
CA THR A 21 -25.40 19.44 4.28
C THR A 21 -24.02 19.50 4.93
N THR A 22 -23.16 18.52 4.65
CA THR A 22 -21.72 18.65 4.92
C THR A 22 -21.15 19.63 3.89
N GLN A 23 -20.53 20.70 4.37
CA GLN A 23 -19.90 21.76 3.56
C GLN A 23 -19.11 21.17 2.38
N ALA A 24 -19.65 21.32 1.17
CA ALA A 24 -18.84 21.24 -0.04
C ALA A 24 -18.01 22.52 -0.11
N HIS A 25 -16.71 22.44 0.13
CA HIS A 25 -15.80 23.55 -0.15
C HIS A 25 -15.89 23.88 -1.65
N ARG A 26 -16.58 24.98 -1.97
CA ARG A 26 -16.73 25.54 -3.30
C ARG A 26 -15.39 26.17 -3.72
N GLY A 27 -14.40 25.35 -4.11
CA GLY A 27 -13.11 25.91 -4.51
C GLY A 27 -11.94 24.96 -4.75
N GLN A 28 -12.14 23.64 -4.83
CA GLN A 28 -11.08 22.76 -5.31
C GLN A 28 -11.60 21.84 -6.42
N GLU A 29 -11.62 22.38 -7.63
CA GLU A 29 -11.46 21.55 -8.82
C GLU A 29 -10.09 20.88 -8.70
N SER A 30 -10.08 19.65 -8.19
CA SER A 30 -8.87 18.84 -8.13
C SER A 30 -8.35 18.66 -9.57
N GLN A 31 -7.28 19.38 -9.91
CA GLN A 31 -6.54 19.26 -11.17
C GLN A 31 -6.06 17.81 -11.44
N VAL A 32 -6.12 16.95 -10.42
CA VAL A 32 -5.79 15.53 -10.51
C VAL A 32 -7.06 14.71 -10.60
N SER A 33 -7.15 13.86 -11.63
CA SER A 33 -8.30 12.97 -11.82
C SER A 33 -8.49 12.04 -10.62
N ALA A 34 -9.75 11.78 -10.24
CA ALA A 34 -10.09 10.91 -9.11
C ALA A 34 -9.44 9.52 -9.24
N ALA A 35 -9.28 9.01 -10.46
CA ALA A 35 -8.62 7.74 -10.74
C ALA A 35 -7.12 7.74 -10.40
N LYS A 36 -6.41 8.88 -10.56
CA LYS A 36 -5.00 9.01 -10.18
C LYS A 36 -4.84 9.09 -8.67
N LEU A 37 -5.75 9.78 -7.98
CA LEU A 37 -5.76 9.87 -6.51
C LEU A 37 -6.04 8.52 -5.86
N ALA A 38 -7.02 7.76 -6.37
CA ALA A 38 -7.35 6.43 -5.86
C ALA A 38 -6.21 5.40 -5.99
N LYS A 39 -5.32 5.57 -6.97
CA LYS A 39 -4.17 4.67 -7.20
C LYS A 39 -2.91 5.09 -6.44
N ASN A 40 -2.94 6.20 -5.71
CA ASN A 40 -1.77 6.72 -5.01
C ASN A 40 -1.53 5.98 -3.69
N LYS A 41 -0.50 5.13 -3.67
CA LYS A 41 -0.09 4.34 -2.49
C LYS A 41 0.43 5.18 -1.31
N ARG A 42 0.79 6.45 -1.54
CA ARG A 42 1.32 7.36 -0.51
C ARG A 42 0.22 8.13 0.20
N LEU A 43 -0.99 8.18 -0.35
CA LEU A 43 -2.11 8.86 0.29
C LEU A 43 -2.72 7.97 1.37
N PRO A 44 -3.01 8.51 2.56
CA PRO A 44 -3.72 7.78 3.59
C PRO A 44 -5.14 7.45 3.09
N ALA A 45 -5.58 6.21 3.30
CA ALA A 45 -6.90 5.74 2.88
C ALA A 45 -8.07 6.55 3.48
N THR A 46 -7.82 7.33 4.52
CA THR A 46 -8.79 8.17 5.21
C THR A 46 -8.96 9.56 4.59
N MET A 47 -8.19 9.91 3.55
CA MET A 47 -8.33 11.22 2.92
C MET A 47 -9.69 11.31 2.22
N ILE A 48 -10.47 12.33 2.58
CA ILE A 48 -11.84 12.55 2.12
C ILE A 48 -11.86 12.47 0.60
N THR A 49 -12.62 11.52 0.06
CA THR A 49 -12.82 11.43 -1.40
C THR A 49 -13.45 12.74 -1.91
N PRO A 50 -13.31 13.11 -3.19
CA PRO A 50 -13.96 14.32 -3.74
C PRO A 50 -15.48 14.37 -3.53
N GLY A 51 -16.13 13.25 -3.17
CA GLY A 51 -17.53 13.16 -2.77
C GLY A 51 -17.81 13.25 -1.26
N GLY A 52 -16.86 13.71 -0.44
CA GLY A 52 -17.06 13.96 1.00
C GLY A 52 -17.08 12.72 1.90
N LYS A 53 -16.88 11.52 1.35
CA LYS A 53 -16.93 10.26 2.11
C LYS A 53 -15.53 9.84 2.57
N ILE A 54 -15.42 9.52 3.86
CA ILE A 54 -14.23 8.90 4.48
C ILE A 54 -14.29 7.41 4.16
N GLU A 55 -13.41 6.93 3.29
CA GLU A 55 -13.32 5.49 3.02
C GLU A 55 -12.51 4.81 4.15
N VAL A 56 -13.13 3.85 4.84
CA VAL A 56 -12.43 3.06 5.87
C VAL A 56 -11.37 2.18 5.20
N SER A 57 -10.13 2.24 5.70
CA SER A 57 -9.00 1.48 5.18
C SER A 57 -9.30 -0.02 5.16
N LYS A 58 -9.52 -0.56 3.95
CA LYS A 58 -9.58 -2.01 3.73
C LYS A 58 -8.15 -2.54 3.72
N LYS A 59 -7.52 -2.64 4.90
CA LYS A 59 -6.25 -3.40 5.01
C LYS A 59 -6.50 -4.81 4.47
N ALA A 60 -5.85 -5.15 3.36
CA ALA A 60 -5.94 -6.48 2.80
C ALA A 60 -5.44 -7.49 3.83
N LYS A 61 -6.30 -8.42 4.26
CA LYS A 61 -5.89 -9.56 5.08
C LYS A 61 -4.77 -10.29 4.32
N ARG A 62 -3.61 -10.52 4.95
CA ARG A 62 -2.50 -11.28 4.35
C ARG A 62 -3.04 -12.64 3.92
N GLY A 63 -3.23 -12.83 2.62
CA GLY A 63 -3.76 -14.07 2.04
C GLY A 63 -2.77 -15.22 2.19
N LYS A 64 -3.28 -16.47 2.11
CA LYS A 64 -2.48 -17.71 2.08
C LYS A 64 -1.34 -17.57 1.07
N LYS A 65 -0.11 -17.95 1.46
CA LYS A 65 1.07 -17.97 0.58
C LYS A 65 0.75 -18.79 -0.67
N LYS A 66 0.63 -18.15 -1.83
CA LYS A 66 0.48 -18.86 -3.10
C LYS A 66 1.74 -19.67 -3.35
N LYS A 67 1.59 -20.91 -3.83
CA LYS A 67 2.74 -21.71 -4.30
C LYS A 67 3.45 -20.90 -5.39
N ALA A 68 4.77 -20.76 -5.26
CA ALA A 68 5.58 -20.04 -6.24
C ALA A 68 5.45 -20.74 -7.61
N SER A 69 5.25 -19.95 -8.67
CA SER A 69 5.23 -20.46 -10.04
C SER A 69 6.62 -20.97 -10.44
N ASP A 70 6.69 -21.84 -11.45
CA ASP A 70 7.97 -22.41 -11.89
C ASP A 70 8.94 -21.35 -12.41
N ALA A 71 8.44 -20.29 -13.08
CA ALA A 71 9.25 -19.12 -13.44
C ALA A 71 9.86 -18.39 -12.23
N ALA A 72 9.18 -18.38 -11.07
CA ALA A 72 9.72 -17.78 -9.85
C ALA A 72 10.78 -18.67 -9.19
N ARG A 73 10.69 -20.00 -9.39
CA ARG A 73 11.69 -20.97 -8.92
C ARG A 73 12.96 -20.89 -9.76
N GLU A 74 12.84 -20.87 -11.09
CA GLU A 74 13.97 -20.71 -12.00
C GLU A 74 14.74 -19.41 -11.73
N LYS A 75 14.01 -18.29 -11.57
CA LYS A 75 14.64 -17.01 -11.22
C LYS A 75 15.30 -17.00 -9.84
N ALA A 76 14.82 -17.83 -8.91
CA ALA A 76 15.46 -17.99 -7.61
C ALA A 76 16.77 -18.80 -7.73
N ILE A 77 16.78 -19.86 -8.55
CA ILE A 77 17.96 -20.68 -8.83
C ILE A 77 19.04 -19.82 -9.51
N GLU A 78 18.69 -19.05 -10.54
CA GLU A 78 19.62 -18.15 -11.24
C GLU A 78 20.30 -17.17 -10.26
N ARG A 79 19.54 -16.61 -9.31
CA ARG A 79 20.08 -15.70 -8.29
C ARG A 79 21.02 -16.39 -7.32
N ILE A 80 20.74 -17.65 -6.98
CA ILE A 80 21.62 -18.46 -6.12
C ILE A 80 22.95 -18.71 -6.84
N GLU A 81 22.91 -19.08 -8.12
CA GLU A 81 24.10 -19.30 -8.93
C GLU A 81 24.95 -18.03 -9.06
N GLN A 82 24.32 -16.88 -9.36
CA GLN A 82 25.02 -15.59 -9.42
C GLN A 82 25.65 -15.21 -8.08
N SER A 83 25.01 -15.55 -6.96
CA SER A 83 25.54 -15.27 -5.62
C SER A 83 26.74 -16.16 -5.30
N ALA A 84 26.70 -17.44 -5.70
CA ALA A 84 27.82 -18.36 -5.53
C ALA A 84 29.06 -17.91 -6.32
N VAL A 85 28.88 -17.44 -7.57
CA VAL A 85 29.98 -16.90 -8.39
C VAL A 85 30.61 -15.68 -7.73
N LYS A 86 29.79 -14.75 -7.21
CA LYS A 86 30.28 -13.56 -6.50
C LYS A 86 31.04 -13.92 -5.22
N ALA A 87 30.55 -14.90 -4.45
CA ALA A 87 31.22 -15.35 -3.23
C ALA A 87 32.62 -15.91 -3.54
N ARG A 88 32.75 -16.78 -4.55
CA ARG A 88 34.04 -17.33 -4.98
C ARG A 88 35.01 -16.22 -5.42
N ALA A 89 34.54 -15.26 -6.21
CA ALA A 89 35.39 -14.14 -6.64
C ALA A 89 35.92 -13.29 -5.47
N VAL A 90 35.11 -13.11 -4.42
CA VAL A 90 35.54 -12.42 -3.19
C VAL A 90 36.57 -13.24 -2.41
N GLU A 91 36.35 -14.55 -2.27
CA GLU A 91 37.29 -15.46 -1.62
C GLU A 91 38.63 -15.52 -2.35
N ASP A 92 38.62 -15.64 -3.68
CA ASP A 92 39.83 -15.63 -4.50
C ASP A 92 40.60 -14.31 -4.36
N ARG A 93 39.89 -13.17 -4.31
CA ARG A 93 40.53 -11.87 -4.09
C ARG A 93 41.14 -11.77 -2.70
N LYS A 94 40.48 -12.30 -1.67
CA LYS A 94 41.02 -12.36 -0.30
C LYS A 94 42.23 -13.28 -0.23
N ALA A 95 42.15 -14.47 -0.83
CA ALA A 95 43.26 -15.42 -0.88
C ALA A 95 44.49 -14.85 -1.60
N LYS A 96 44.30 -14.16 -2.73
CA LYS A 96 45.38 -13.44 -3.43
C LYS A 96 46.03 -12.37 -2.55
N ARG A 97 45.23 -11.59 -1.82
CA ARG A 97 45.74 -10.57 -0.88
C ARG A 97 46.53 -11.20 0.26
N GLN A 98 46.05 -12.29 0.83
CA GLN A 98 46.75 -13.00 1.90
C GLN A 98 48.07 -13.59 1.40
N ARG A 99 48.08 -14.27 0.24
CA ARG A 99 49.30 -14.78 -0.39
C ARG A 99 50.32 -13.69 -0.67
N ALA A 100 49.89 -12.54 -1.17
CA ALA A 100 50.76 -11.40 -1.41
C ALA A 100 51.34 -10.82 -0.12
N LYS A 101 50.53 -10.75 0.95
CA LYS A 101 50.98 -10.30 2.28
C LYS A 101 52.02 -11.25 2.88
N THR A 102 51.77 -12.56 2.84
CA THR A 102 52.69 -13.57 3.35
C THR A 102 53.97 -13.71 2.53
N ALA A 103 53.96 -13.30 1.25
CA ALA A 103 55.15 -13.31 0.40
C ALA A 103 56.09 -12.12 0.64
N TRP A 104 55.66 -11.14 1.44
CA TRP A 104 56.42 -9.94 1.80
C TRP A 104 56.94 -9.96 3.25
N GLU A 105 56.55 -10.95 4.04
CA GLU A 105 57.09 -11.26 5.38
C GLU A 105 58.20 -12.31 5.27
#